data_AF-A0A524IR17-F1
#
_entry.id   AF-A0A524IR17-F1
#
_cell.length_a   1.000
_cell.length_b   1.000
_cell.length_c   1.000
_cell.angle_alpha   90.00
_cell.angle_beta   90.00
_cell.angle_gamma   90.00
#
_symmetry.space_group_name_H-M   'P 1'
#
loop_
_entity.id
_entity.type
_entity.pdbx_description
1 polymer ?
#
loop_
_entity_poly.entity_id
_entity_poly.type
_entity_poly.pdbx_seq_one_letter_code
_entity_poly.pdbx_strand_id
1 'polypeptide(L)'
;MTSRHYGFVLLMLTGFFAFRVGAQLVQVWHPVDFLPPYSVWHSGALPYGVLVGVQGAILAACLRIVWGVFKGTIVPSAQKGKILFGLGTIYLLGMCTRLFVGLTIAPEHYWFGATLPTVFHLVLASFVILYCRFHLKISQLLSPRDRDNPV
;
A
#
# COMPACT_ATOMS: atom_id res chain seq x y z
N MET A 1 17.20 -11.78 -0.12
CA MET A 1 16.11 -11.40 -1.05
C MET A 1 16.69 -10.72 -2.27
N THR A 2 16.61 -11.37 -3.43
CA THR A 2 16.97 -10.83 -4.75
C THR A 2 15.92 -9.83 -5.23
N SER A 3 16.27 -8.88 -6.12
CA SER A 3 15.35 -7.84 -6.63
C SER A 3 14.03 -8.40 -7.18
N ARG A 4 14.06 -9.61 -7.75
CA ARG A 4 12.87 -10.34 -8.21
C ARG A 4 11.88 -10.69 -7.09
N HIS A 5 12.36 -11.08 -5.91
CA HIS A 5 11.48 -11.35 -4.76
C HIS A 5 10.77 -10.08 -4.28
N TYR A 6 11.46 -8.94 -4.24
CA TYR A 6 10.83 -7.66 -3.92
C TYR A 6 9.76 -7.29 -4.94
N GLY A 7 10.04 -7.44 -6.23
CA GLY A 7 9.07 -7.22 -7.30
C GLY A 7 7.82 -8.10 -7.14
N PHE A 8 7.99 -9.38 -6.80
CA PHE A 8 6.87 -10.30 -6.60
C PHE A 8 6.00 -9.93 -5.40
N VAL A 9 6.61 -9.60 -4.25
CA VAL A 9 5.84 -9.18 -3.07
C VAL A 9 5.12 -7.86 -3.32
N LEU A 10 5.77 -6.89 -3.97
CA LEU A 10 5.11 -5.64 -4.38
C LEU A 10 3.95 -5.88 -5.36
N LEU A 11 4.10 -6.83 -6.27
CA LEU A 11 3.02 -7.25 -7.18
C LEU A 11 1.86 -7.87 -6.41
N MET A 12 2.11 -8.77 -5.45
CA MET A 12 1.07 -9.36 -4.61
C MET A 12 0.30 -8.29 -3.81
N LEU A 13 1.00 -7.35 -3.19
CA LEU A 13 0.38 -6.23 -2.46
C LEU A 13 -0.45 -5.33 -3.39
N THR A 14 0.04 -5.08 -4.60
CA THR A 14 -0.71 -4.36 -5.63
C THR A 14 -1.95 -5.13 -6.05
N GLY A 15 -1.86 -6.47 -6.16
CA GLY A 15 -2.98 -7.36 -6.44
C GLY A 15 -4.07 -7.28 -5.37
N PHE A 16 -3.71 -7.26 -4.08
CA PHE A 16 -4.67 -7.07 -3.00
C PHE A 16 -5.36 -5.70 -3.06
N PHE A 17 -4.62 -4.64 -3.38
CA PHE A 17 -5.21 -3.32 -3.57
C PHE A 17 -6.13 -3.27 -4.81
N ALA A 18 -5.73 -3.90 -5.91
CA ALA A 18 -6.56 -4.03 -7.11
C ALA A 18 -7.84 -4.83 -6.82
N PHE A 19 -7.75 -5.93 -6.08
CA PHE A 19 -8.89 -6.71 -5.62
C PHE A 19 -9.87 -5.84 -4.84
N ARG A 20 -9.38 -4.97 -3.93
CA ARG A 20 -10.25 -4.03 -3.22
C ARG A 20 -10.99 -3.09 -4.16
N VAL A 21 -10.30 -2.48 -5.13
CA VAL A 21 -10.93 -1.57 -6.10
C VAL A 21 -11.97 -2.32 -6.94
N GLY A 22 -11.62 -3.53 -7.41
CA GLY A 22 -12.50 -4.41 -8.16
C GLY A 22 -13.72 -4.87 -7.36
N ALA A 23 -13.54 -5.34 -6.14
CA ALA A 23 -14.61 -5.76 -5.25
C ALA A 23 -15.57 -4.62 -4.92
N GLN A 24 -15.05 -3.41 -4.68
CA GLN A 24 -15.88 -2.23 -4.47
C GLN A 24 -16.67 -1.87 -5.74
N LEU A 25 -16.08 -1.98 -6.94
CA LEU A 25 -16.79 -1.75 -8.20
C LEU A 25 -17.86 -2.82 -8.43
N VAL A 26 -17.51 -4.10 -8.30
CA VAL A 26 -18.48 -5.20 -8.46
C VAL A 26 -19.67 -5.01 -7.52
N GLN A 27 -19.44 -4.71 -6.23
CA GLN A 27 -20.53 -4.46 -5.28
C GLN A 27 -21.42 -3.25 -5.63
N VAL A 28 -20.93 -2.28 -6.39
CA VAL A 28 -21.74 -1.14 -6.84
C VAL A 28 -22.62 -1.49 -8.04
N TRP A 29 -22.07 -2.22 -9.00
CA TRP A 29 -22.74 -2.49 -10.28
C TRP A 29 -23.52 -3.81 -10.27
N HIS A 30 -23.04 -4.79 -9.52
CA HIS A 30 -23.59 -6.13 -9.41
C HIS A 30 -23.36 -6.67 -7.98
N PRO A 31 -24.18 -6.25 -6.99
CA PRO A 31 -24.06 -6.73 -5.62
C PRO A 31 -24.14 -8.26 -5.58
N VAL A 32 -23.19 -8.89 -4.89
CA VAL A 32 -23.09 -10.35 -4.73
C VAL A 32 -23.10 -10.71 -3.24
N ASP A 33 -23.76 -11.82 -2.89
CA ASP A 33 -23.97 -12.22 -1.50
C ASP A 33 -22.71 -12.77 -0.81
N PHE A 34 -21.69 -13.19 -1.58
CA PHE A 34 -20.45 -13.73 -1.00
C PHE A 34 -19.50 -12.64 -0.48
N LEU A 35 -19.61 -11.40 -0.95
CA LEU A 35 -18.79 -10.27 -0.52
C LEU A 35 -19.58 -9.42 0.49
N PRO A 36 -18.89 -8.72 1.43
CA PRO A 36 -19.53 -7.75 2.30
C PRO A 36 -20.32 -6.70 1.48
N PRO A 37 -21.43 -6.18 2.03
CA PRO A 37 -22.25 -5.20 1.35
C PRO A 37 -21.47 -3.90 1.09
N TYR A 38 -21.85 -3.15 0.05
CA TYR A 38 -21.21 -1.90 -0.36
C TYR A 38 -20.95 -0.90 0.78
N SER A 39 -21.86 -0.81 1.75
CA SER A 39 -21.74 0.06 2.92
C SER A 39 -20.48 -0.19 3.76
N VAL A 40 -19.93 -1.40 3.73
CA VAL A 40 -18.69 -1.76 4.46
C VAL A 40 -17.43 -1.39 3.64
N TRP A 41 -17.54 -1.40 2.31
CA TRP A 41 -16.46 -1.00 1.40
C TRP A 41 -16.25 0.51 1.32
N HIS A 42 -17.28 1.26 1.66
CA HIS A 42 -17.30 2.71 1.61
C HIS A 42 -17.68 3.30 2.97
N SER A 43 -16.72 3.94 3.63
CA SER A 43 -16.90 4.62 4.94
C SER A 43 -17.79 5.87 4.89
N GLY A 44 -18.30 6.27 3.72
CA GLY A 44 -19.06 7.50 3.52
C GLY A 44 -18.25 8.80 3.65
N ALA A 45 -16.94 8.72 3.89
CA ALA A 45 -16.11 9.89 4.16
C ALA A 45 -15.84 10.78 2.93
N LEU A 46 -15.98 10.26 1.72
CA LEU A 46 -15.74 10.98 0.47
C LEU A 46 -16.79 10.61 -0.58
N PRO A 47 -17.10 11.50 -1.56
CA PRO A 47 -17.92 11.12 -2.69
C PRO A 47 -17.33 9.94 -3.46
N TYR A 48 -18.18 9.00 -3.87
CA TYR A 48 -17.75 7.74 -4.49
C TYR A 48 -16.85 7.94 -5.73
N GLY A 49 -17.18 8.89 -6.60
CA GLY A 49 -16.37 9.17 -7.80
C GLY A 49 -14.95 9.64 -7.47
N VAL A 50 -14.79 10.50 -6.46
CA VAL A 50 -13.48 10.96 -5.98
C VAL A 50 -12.70 9.80 -5.38
N LEU A 51 -13.37 8.96 -4.58
CA LEU A 51 -12.79 7.80 -3.94
C LEU A 51 -12.21 6.81 -4.97
N VAL A 52 -12.98 6.47 -6.01
CA VAL A 52 -12.53 5.58 -7.10
C VAL A 52 -11.41 6.23 -7.90
N GLY A 53 -11.50 7.55 -8.19
CA GLY A 53 -10.45 8.28 -8.89
C GLY A 53 -9.10 8.24 -8.16
N VAL A 54 -9.10 8.51 -6.86
CA VAL A 54 -7.89 8.45 -6.02
C VAL A 54 -7.35 7.01 -5.95
N GLN A 55 -8.21 6.01 -5.80
CA GLN A 55 -7.80 4.60 -5.80
C GLN A 55 -7.17 4.18 -7.12
N GLY A 56 -7.75 4.58 -8.25
CA GLY A 56 -7.19 4.33 -9.57
C GLY A 56 -5.81 4.96 -9.73
N ALA A 57 -5.64 6.21 -9.28
CA ALA A 57 -4.35 6.89 -9.29
C ALA A 57 -3.29 6.15 -8.44
N ILE A 58 -3.66 5.71 -7.24
CA ILE A 58 -2.77 4.92 -6.36
C ILE A 58 -2.40 3.58 -7.02
N LEU A 59 -3.39 2.87 -7.58
CA LEU A 59 -3.16 1.59 -8.24
C LEU A 59 -2.24 1.74 -9.46
N ALA A 60 -2.45 2.77 -10.28
CA ALA A 60 -1.57 3.08 -11.40
C ALA A 60 -0.14 3.39 -10.94
N ALA A 61 0.02 4.14 -9.84
CA ALA A 61 1.34 4.40 -9.25
C ALA A 61 2.02 3.12 -8.76
N CYS A 62 1.30 2.23 -8.06
CA CYS A 62 1.81 0.94 -7.62
C CYS A 62 2.25 0.06 -8.80
N LEU A 63 1.42 -0.06 -9.85
CA LEU A 63 1.76 -0.81 -11.06
C LEU A 63 2.99 -0.23 -11.76
N ARG A 64 3.09 1.10 -11.86
CA ARG A 64 4.26 1.77 -12.46
C ARG A 64 5.54 1.48 -11.66
N ILE A 65 5.46 1.46 -10.34
CA ILE A 65 6.58 1.10 -9.46
C ILE A 65 6.98 -0.36 -9.67
N VAL A 66 6.03 -1.29 -9.62
CA VAL A 66 6.27 -2.73 -9.82
C VAL A 66 6.92 -2.96 -11.18
N TRP A 67 6.38 -2.35 -12.23
CA TRP A 67 6.95 -2.42 -13.58
C TRP A 67 8.39 -1.91 -13.65
N GLY A 68 8.67 -0.78 -13.00
CA GLY A 68 10.03 -0.23 -12.91
C GLY A 68 11.00 -1.15 -12.17
N VAL A 69 10.54 -1.82 -11.09
CA VAL A 69 11.34 -2.80 -10.35
C VAL A 69 11.66 -4.01 -11.23
N PHE A 70 10.69 -4.51 -12.01
CA PHE A 70 10.92 -5.63 -12.93
C PHE A 70 11.83 -5.26 -14.11
N LYS A 71 11.70 -4.06 -14.68
CA LYS A 71 12.59 -3.57 -15.74
C LYS A 71 13.98 -3.15 -15.24
N GLY A 72 14.19 -3.06 -13.92
CA GLY A 72 15.45 -2.58 -13.35
C GLY A 72 15.74 -1.09 -13.62
N THR A 73 14.75 -0.32 -14.05
CA THR A 73 14.90 1.11 -14.41
C THR A 73 14.81 2.04 -13.21
N ILE A 74 14.54 1.52 -12.02
CA ILE A 74 14.44 2.31 -10.79
C ILE A 74 15.85 2.69 -10.34
N VAL A 75 16.19 3.97 -10.49
CA VAL A 75 17.44 4.52 -9.94
C VAL A 75 17.32 4.58 -8.41
N PRO A 76 18.12 3.82 -7.66
CA PRO A 76 18.09 3.81 -6.22
C PRO A 76 18.59 5.14 -5.65
N SER A 77 17.87 5.71 -4.68
CA SER A 77 18.25 6.95 -4.01
C SER A 77 17.99 6.83 -2.51
N ALA A 78 19.06 6.91 -1.71
CA ALA A 78 18.98 6.86 -0.24
C ALA A 78 18.08 7.96 0.34
N GLN A 79 18.10 9.17 -0.24
CA GLN A 79 17.30 10.30 0.25
C GLN A 79 15.80 10.06 0.06
N LYS A 80 15.41 9.57 -1.13
CA LYS A 80 14.02 9.17 -1.41
C LYS A 80 13.59 8.02 -0.48
N GLY A 81 14.44 7.02 -0.29
CA GLY A 81 14.18 5.90 0.61
C GLY A 81 13.91 6.34 2.06
N LYS A 82 14.68 7.28 2.60
CA LYS A 82 14.49 7.81 3.96
C LYS A 82 13.19 8.60 4.11
N ILE A 83 12.87 9.47 3.14
CA ILE A 83 11.64 10.27 3.17
C ILE A 83 10.41 9.37 3.09
N LEU A 84 10.36 8.46 2.12
CA LEU A 84 9.24 7.53 1.99
C LEU A 84 9.14 6.59 3.20
N PHE A 85 10.26 6.24 3.84
CA PHE A 85 10.24 5.40 5.04
C PHE A 85 9.60 6.14 6.22
N GLY A 86 9.96 7.41 6.44
CA GLY A 86 9.33 8.25 7.46
C GLY A 86 7.83 8.40 7.23
N LEU A 87 7.44 8.81 6.01
CA LEU A 87 6.03 8.96 5.63
C LEU A 87 5.26 7.64 5.72
N GLY A 88 5.83 6.54 5.22
CA GLY A 88 5.23 5.22 5.26
C GLY A 88 5.06 4.68 6.68
N THR A 89 6.01 4.96 7.58
CA THR A 89 5.93 4.56 8.99
C THR A 89 4.84 5.34 9.72
N ILE A 90 4.80 6.67 9.54
CA ILE A 90 3.74 7.51 10.12
C ILE A 90 2.37 7.05 9.63
N TYR A 91 2.26 6.77 8.33
CA TYR A 91 1.03 6.27 7.73
C TYR A 91 0.62 4.89 8.28
N LEU A 92 1.56 3.95 8.37
CA LEU A 92 1.30 2.62 8.95
C LEU A 92 0.81 2.74 10.39
N LEU A 93 1.50 3.51 11.24
CA LEU A 93 1.12 3.70 12.63
C LEU A 93 -0.28 4.33 12.74
N GLY A 94 -0.58 5.34 11.93
CA GLY A 94 -1.91 5.94 11.87
C GLY A 94 -3.01 4.93 11.51
N MET A 95 -2.75 4.05 10.54
CA MET A 95 -3.70 3.01 10.15
C MET A 95 -3.83 1.91 11.20
N CYS A 96 -2.75 1.53 11.88
CA CYS A 96 -2.79 0.59 13.00
C CYS A 96 -3.62 1.15 14.17
N THR A 97 -3.38 2.41 14.56
CA THR A 97 -4.17 3.08 15.60
C THR A 97 -5.64 3.15 15.20
N ARG A 98 -5.92 3.51 13.95
CA ARG A 98 -7.29 3.53 13.43
C ARG A 98 -7.96 2.16 13.51
N LEU A 99 -7.26 1.09 13.13
CA LEU A 99 -7.79 -0.27 13.21
C LEU A 99 -8.04 -0.68 14.66
N PHE A 100 -7.10 -0.39 15.56
CA PHE A 100 -7.24 -0.69 16.98
C PHE A 100 -8.46 0.01 17.58
N VAL A 101 -8.62 1.31 17.34
CA VAL A 101 -9.77 2.10 17.80
C VAL A 101 -11.07 1.57 17.20
N GLY A 102 -11.06 1.22 15.91
CA GLY A 102 -12.22 0.65 15.22
C GLY A 102 -12.66 -0.71 15.73
N LEU A 103 -11.73 -1.53 16.25
CA LEU A 103 -12.05 -2.85 16.80
C LEU A 103 -12.42 -2.81 18.29
N THR A 104 -11.92 -1.83 19.05
CA THR A 104 -11.99 -1.85 20.53
C THR A 104 -12.85 -0.75 21.15
N ILE A 105 -12.86 0.46 20.56
CA ILE A 105 -13.48 1.64 21.19
C ILE A 105 -14.73 2.07 20.44
N ALA A 106 -14.67 2.13 19.10
CA ALA A 106 -15.73 2.74 18.29
C ALA A 106 -16.08 1.89 17.04
N PRO A 107 -16.54 0.63 17.23
CA PRO A 107 -16.88 -0.27 16.13
C PRO A 107 -18.05 0.21 15.27
N GLU A 108 -19.00 0.94 15.85
CA GLU A 108 -20.19 1.47 15.14
C GLU A 108 -19.96 2.84 14.48
N HIS A 109 -18.78 3.44 14.66
CA HIS A 109 -18.51 4.78 14.12
C HIS A 109 -18.15 4.70 12.63
N TYR A 110 -18.88 5.39 11.75
CA TYR A 110 -18.69 5.35 10.28
C TYR A 110 -17.23 5.50 9.79
N TRP A 111 -16.42 6.28 10.51
CA TRP A 111 -15.01 6.47 10.23
C TRP A 111 -14.10 5.37 10.84
N PHE A 112 -14.28 5.01 12.12
CA PHE A 112 -13.38 4.06 12.80
C PHE A 112 -13.79 2.59 12.58
N GLY A 113 -15.09 2.32 12.53
CA GLY A 113 -15.70 1.03 12.20
C GLY A 113 -15.50 0.57 10.76
N ALA A 114 -14.97 1.44 9.89
CA ALA A 114 -14.54 1.09 8.54
C ALA A 114 -13.22 0.28 8.54
N THR A 115 -13.26 -0.89 9.17
CA THR A 115 -12.13 -1.80 9.37
C THR A 115 -11.62 -2.34 8.04
N LEU A 116 -12.52 -2.69 7.12
CA LEU A 116 -12.17 -3.25 5.81
C LEU A 116 -11.31 -2.28 4.97
N PRO A 117 -11.71 -1.00 4.73
CA PRO A 117 -10.82 -0.02 4.11
C PRO A 117 -9.48 0.13 4.84
N THR A 118 -9.50 0.13 6.19
CA THR A 118 -8.29 0.28 7.01
C THR A 118 -7.29 -0.85 6.79
N VAL A 119 -7.75 -2.10 6.65
CA VAL A 119 -6.89 -3.25 6.31
C VAL A 119 -6.19 -3.05 4.96
N PHE A 120 -6.89 -2.56 3.94
CA PHE A 120 -6.25 -2.28 2.64
C PHE A 120 -5.28 -1.09 2.69
N HIS A 121 -5.50 -0.12 3.58
CA HIS A 121 -4.52 0.91 3.85
C HIS A 121 -3.25 0.35 4.52
N LEU A 122 -3.35 -0.70 5.36
CA LEU A 122 -2.18 -1.41 5.89
C LEU A 122 -1.41 -2.16 4.80
N VAL A 123 -2.11 -2.76 3.84
CA VAL A 123 -1.49 -3.37 2.65
C VAL A 123 -0.71 -2.32 1.85
N LEU A 124 -1.32 -1.15 1.61
CA LEU A 124 -0.67 -0.03 0.93
C LEU A 124 0.53 0.51 1.72
N ALA A 125 0.41 0.65 3.05
CA ALA A 125 1.50 1.08 3.91
C ALA A 125 2.69 0.10 3.85
N SER A 126 2.39 -1.19 3.86
CA SER A 126 3.38 -2.27 3.71
C SER A 126 4.07 -2.22 2.34
N PHE A 127 3.33 -1.91 1.27
CA PHE A 127 3.90 -1.67 -0.06
C PHE A 127 4.91 -0.52 -0.05
N VAL A 128 4.54 0.62 0.56
CA VAL A 128 5.43 1.79 0.66
C VAL A 128 6.69 1.45 1.45
N ILE A 129 6.57 0.83 2.62
CA ILE A 129 7.71 0.47 3.46
C ILE A 129 8.63 -0.53 2.75
N LEU A 130 8.06 -1.53 2.06
CA LEU A 130 8.85 -2.51 1.33
C LEU A 130 9.61 -1.89 0.16
N TYR A 131 8.96 -0.96 -0.56
CA TYR A 131 9.59 -0.18 -1.62
C TYR A 131 10.74 0.70 -1.09
N CYS A 132 10.60 1.29 0.11
CA CYS A 132 11.70 2.02 0.77
C CYS A 132 12.89 1.12 1.06
N ARG A 133 12.64 -0.08 1.61
CA ARG A 133 13.70 -1.06 1.92
C ARG A 133 14.45 -1.48 0.66
N PHE A 134 13.76 -1.61 -0.47
CA PHE A 134 14.39 -1.86 -1.76
C PHE A 134 15.35 -0.72 -2.14
N HIS A 135 14.91 0.54 -2.04
CA HIS A 135 15.75 1.71 -2.31
C HIS A 135 16.97 1.83 -1.38
N LEU A 136 16.78 1.62 -0.07
CA LEU A 136 17.86 1.73 0.91
C LEU A 136 18.90 0.63 0.71
N LYS A 137 18.48 -0.62 0.49
CA LYS A 137 19.39 -1.75 0.34
C LYS A 137 20.22 -1.66 -0.94
N ILE A 138 19.62 -1.24 -2.05
CA ILE A 138 20.37 -1.05 -3.30
C ILE A 138 21.28 0.18 -3.23
N SER A 139 20.85 1.25 -2.56
CA SER A 139 21.70 2.43 -2.38
C SER A 139 22.92 2.15 -1.49
N GLN A 140 22.83 1.24 -0.52
CA GLN A 140 23.97 0.78 0.26
C GLN A 140 24.95 -0.03 -0.61
N LEU A 141 24.43 -0.98 -1.41
CA LEU A 141 25.23 -1.77 -2.36
C LEU A 141 25.99 -0.93 -3.41
N LEU A 142 25.47 0.24 -3.78
CA LEU A 142 26.09 1.13 -4.76
C LEU A 142 26.96 2.23 -4.12
N SER A 143 26.97 2.37 -2.79
CA SER A 143 27.84 3.32 -2.12
C SER A 143 29.29 2.81 -2.16
N PRO A 144 30.27 3.60 -2.65
CA PRO A 144 31.68 3.19 -2.73
C PRO A 144 32.28 2.76 -1.39
N ARG A 145 31.69 3.18 -0.27
CA ARG A 145 32.16 2.91 1.10
C ARG A 145 32.14 1.42 1.49
N ASP A 146 31.33 0.59 0.85
CA ASP A 146 31.20 -0.85 1.15
C ASP A 146 31.99 -1.75 0.17
N ARG A 147 32.65 -1.21 -0.87
CA ARG A 147 33.53 -2.03 -1.72
C ARG A 147 34.86 -2.38 -1.04
N ASP A 148 35.24 -1.63 -0.01
CA ASP A 148 36.54 -1.76 0.66
C ASP A 148 36.48 -2.52 2.00
N ASN A 149 35.32 -3.09 2.38
CA ASN A 149 35.22 -3.87 3.62
C ASN A 149 34.38 -5.14 3.43
N PRO A 150 34.97 -6.25 2.98
CA PRO A 150 34.31 -7.55 2.97
C PRO A 150 34.22 -8.05 4.43
N VAL A 151 33.00 -8.17 4.94
CA VAL A 151 32.70 -8.95 6.15
C VAL A 151 32.24 -10.34 5.72
#